data_AF-A0A378Y8H6-F1
#
_entry.id   AF-A0A378Y8H6-F1
#
_cell.length_a   1.000
_cell.length_b   1.000
_cell.length_c   1.000
_cell.angle_alpha   90.00
_cell.angle_beta   90.00
_cell.angle_gamma   90.00
#
_symmetry.space_group_name_H-M   'P 1'
#
loop_
_entity.id
_entity.type
_entity.pdbx_description
1 polymer ?
#
loop_
_entity_poly.entity_id
_entity_poly.type
_entity_poly.pdbx_seq_one_letter_code
_entity_poly.pdbx_strand_id
1 'polypeptide(L)'
;MSGYNPWSVQAIIDRIERERRQTPQAEPATGATAPIGYAVRGLGSCHTDPGDLTADRAHRAMQVHLACGTDRCRVRRRARDALVATGRMVLDPRATPTSVTPSRSWLAHVRNLFGYGATFFGGRHALR
;
A
#
# COMPACT_ATOMS: atom_id res chain seq x y z
N MET A 1 22.29 50.69 18.87
CA MET A 1 20.87 50.35 19.09
C MET A 1 20.59 49.08 18.29
N SER A 2 20.59 47.92 18.95
CA SER A 2 20.40 46.64 18.27
C SER A 2 18.92 46.47 17.95
N GLY A 3 18.59 46.48 16.65
CA GLY A 3 17.21 46.41 16.17
C GLY A 3 16.59 45.07 16.54
N TYR A 4 15.47 45.11 17.25
CA TYR A 4 14.64 43.94 17.50
C TYR A 4 14.22 43.34 16.14
N ASN A 5 14.67 42.12 15.86
CA ASN A 5 14.22 41.36 14.72
C ASN A 5 13.19 40.32 15.18
N PRO A 6 11.90 40.48 14.80
CA PRO A 6 10.84 39.55 15.19
C PRO A 6 11.01 38.14 14.60
N TRP A 7 11.88 37.97 13.62
CA TRP A 7 12.23 36.70 12.98
C TRP A 7 13.62 36.18 13.38
N SER A 8 14.24 36.77 14.41
CA SER A 8 15.43 36.17 15.00
C SER A 8 15.10 34.81 15.63
N VAL A 9 16.08 33.91 15.63
CA VAL A 9 15.96 32.58 16.26
C VAL A 9 15.45 32.70 17.70
N GLN A 10 15.96 33.68 18.46
CA GLN A 10 15.56 33.88 19.84
C GLN A 10 14.10 34.36 19.98
N ALA A 11 13.66 35.30 19.12
CA ALA A 11 12.27 35.76 19.14
C ALA A 11 11.26 34.64 18.83
N ILE A 12 11.64 33.69 17.97
CA ILE A 12 10.85 32.51 17.63
C ILE A 12 10.78 31.54 18.83
N ILE A 13 11.93 31.23 19.44
CA ILE A 13 12.01 30.37 20.64
C ILE A 13 11.11 30.94 21.75
N ASP A 14 11.27 32.22 22.06
CA ASP A 14 10.53 32.87 23.13
C ASP A 14 9.02 32.90 22.86
N ARG A 15 8.62 33.01 21.58
CA ARG A 15 7.20 32.95 21.18
C ARG A 15 6.62 31.56 21.43
N ILE A 16 7.30 30.50 20.99
CA ILE A 16 6.86 29.11 21.20
C ILE A 16 6.70 28.82 22.70
N GLU A 17 7.64 29.27 23.53
CA GLU A 17 7.55 29.09 24.96
C GLU A 17 6.36 29.83 25.60
N ARG A 18 6.06 31.06 25.14
CA ARG A 18 4.88 31.80 25.61
C ARG A 18 3.60 31.08 25.22
N GLU A 19 3.49 30.60 23.99
CA GLU A 19 2.33 29.82 23.52
C GLU A 19 2.17 28.51 24.34
N ARG A 20 3.27 27.83 24.68
CA ARG A 20 3.27 26.66 25.58
C ARG A 20 2.83 26.99 27.01
N ARG A 21 3.22 28.15 27.56
CA ARG A 21 2.79 28.60 28.89
C ARG A 21 1.31 29.01 28.92
N GLN A 22 0.81 29.56 27.81
CA GLN A 22 -0.59 30.01 27.66
C GLN A 22 -1.57 28.88 27.37
N THR A 23 -1.07 27.74 26.89
CA THR A 23 -1.88 26.53 26.74
C THR A 23 -1.79 25.76 28.05
N PRO A 24 -2.74 25.88 29.00
CA PRO A 24 -2.80 24.95 30.11
C PRO A 24 -2.82 23.55 29.49
N GLN A 25 -1.96 22.66 29.98
CA GLN A 25 -1.91 21.29 29.48
C GLN A 25 -3.35 20.76 29.46
N ALA A 26 -3.93 20.60 28.26
CA ALA A 26 -5.06 19.71 28.13
C ALA A 26 -4.55 18.39 28.69
N GLU A 27 -5.11 17.99 29.82
CA GLU A 27 -4.79 16.73 30.46
C GLU A 27 -4.68 15.65 29.38
N PRO A 28 -3.63 14.82 29.37
CA PRO A 28 -3.54 13.75 28.41
C PRO A 28 -4.79 12.90 28.63
N ALA A 29 -5.72 12.94 27.68
CA ALA A 29 -6.91 12.13 27.72
C ALA A 29 -6.45 10.71 28.03
N THR A 30 -6.94 10.18 29.16
CA THR A 30 -6.75 8.81 29.62
C THR A 30 -7.41 7.88 28.62
N GLY A 31 -6.82 7.78 27.45
CA GLY A 31 -7.15 6.89 26.37
C GLY A 31 -5.83 6.26 25.99
N ALA A 32 -5.50 5.17 26.68
CA ALA A 32 -4.41 4.25 26.39
C ALA A 32 -3.29 4.86 25.56
N THR A 33 -2.21 5.32 26.21
CA THR A 33 -0.94 5.59 25.56
C THR A 33 -0.49 4.33 24.83
N ALA A 34 -0.95 4.19 23.59
CA ALA A 34 -0.47 3.18 22.67
C ALA A 34 1.03 3.40 22.62
N PRO A 35 1.86 2.36 22.80
CA PRO A 35 3.28 2.54 22.82
C PRO A 35 3.67 3.31 21.57
N ILE A 36 4.38 4.43 21.75
CA ILE A 36 5.13 5.10 20.68
C ILE A 36 6.33 4.19 20.36
N GLY A 37 6.00 2.96 19.96
CA GLY A 37 6.83 2.06 19.21
C GLY A 37 6.18 2.03 17.84
N TYR A 38 6.95 2.37 16.83
CA TYR A 38 6.68 2.16 15.41
C TYR A 38 6.55 0.65 15.14
N ALA A 39 5.60 -0.02 15.77
CA ALA A 39 5.23 -1.38 15.43
C ALA A 39 4.54 -1.33 14.07
N VAL A 40 5.37 -1.21 13.03
CA VAL A 40 5.09 -1.46 11.63
C VAL A 40 4.91 -2.98 11.50
N ARG A 41 4.07 -3.60 12.35
CA ARG A 41 3.76 -5.03 12.26
C ARG A 41 3.09 -5.24 10.91
N GLY A 42 3.67 -6.12 10.11
CA GLY A 42 3.13 -6.50 8.80
C GLY A 42 3.43 -5.56 7.62
N LEU A 43 4.14 -4.44 7.80
CA LEU A 43 4.54 -3.59 6.65
C LEU A 43 6.05 -3.67 6.33
N GLY A 44 6.82 -4.53 6.98
CA GLY A 44 8.27 -4.65 6.71
C GLY A 44 8.62 -5.44 5.44
N SER A 45 7.74 -6.35 5.00
CA SER A 45 7.97 -7.23 3.86
C SER A 45 7.30 -6.70 2.59
N CYS A 46 8.07 -6.41 1.55
CA CYS A 46 7.55 -5.93 0.27
C CYS A 46 6.61 -6.93 -0.44
N HIS A 47 6.77 -8.23 -0.16
CA HIS A 47 6.09 -9.30 -0.88
C HIS A 47 4.91 -9.90 -0.12
N THR A 48 4.76 -9.58 1.16
CA THR A 48 3.62 -10.02 1.97
C THR A 48 2.47 -9.04 1.77
N ASP A 49 1.25 -9.55 1.55
CA ASP A 49 0.06 -8.70 1.50
C ASP A 49 -0.22 -8.18 2.92
N PRO A 50 -0.22 -6.85 3.16
CA PRO A 50 -0.45 -6.30 4.50
C PRO A 50 -1.92 -6.39 4.94
N GLY A 51 -2.82 -6.83 4.07
CA GLY A 51 -4.27 -6.85 4.29
C GLY A 51 -4.89 -5.47 4.15
N ASP A 52 -6.08 -5.30 4.74
CA ASP A 52 -6.78 -4.02 4.70
C ASP A 52 -6.05 -2.95 5.52
N LEU A 53 -5.91 -1.76 4.93
CA LEU A 53 -5.18 -0.65 5.51
C LEU A 53 -6.12 0.53 5.75
N THR A 54 -6.10 1.05 6.97
CA THR A 54 -6.62 2.38 7.26
C THR A 54 -5.76 3.44 6.58
N ALA A 55 -6.31 4.64 6.34
CA ALA A 55 -5.58 5.72 5.68
C ALA A 55 -4.23 6.06 6.38
N ASP A 56 -4.22 6.11 7.72
CA ASP A 56 -3.00 6.41 8.48
C ASP A 56 -1.95 5.31 8.33
N ARG A 57 -2.37 4.04 8.34
CA ARG A 57 -1.47 2.90 8.15
C ARG A 57 -0.97 2.83 6.72
N ALA A 58 -1.79 3.20 5.74
CA ALA A 58 -1.40 3.31 4.34
C ALA A 58 -0.36 4.42 4.11
N HIS A 59 -0.52 5.59 4.75
CA HIS A 59 0.52 6.64 4.73
C HIS A 59 1.83 6.15 5.36
N ARG A 60 1.77 5.47 6.50
CA ARG A 60 2.98 4.90 7.12
C ARG A 60 3.64 3.86 6.21
N ALA A 61 2.86 3.01 5.55
CA ALA A 61 3.36 2.06 4.57
C ALA A 61 4.06 2.75 3.38
N MET A 62 3.53 3.87 2.88
CA MET A 62 4.19 4.69 1.85
C MET A 62 5.55 5.23 2.30
N GLN A 63 5.65 5.67 3.56
CA GLN A 63 6.89 6.20 4.14
C GLN A 63 7.96 5.12 4.35
N VAL A 64 7.55 3.92 4.77
CA VAL A 64 8.47 2.79 4.95
C VAL A 64 9.01 2.28 3.61
N HIS A 65 8.19 2.33 2.55
CA HIS A 65 8.51 1.78 1.22
C HIS A 65 8.91 2.84 0.19
N LEU A 66 9.51 3.97 0.61
CA LEU A 66 9.86 5.08 -0.28
C LEU A 66 10.74 4.67 -1.47
N ALA A 67 11.64 3.71 -1.28
CA ALA A 67 12.53 3.19 -2.32
C ALA A 67 11.89 2.11 -3.22
N CYS A 68 10.72 1.58 -2.86
CA CYS A 68 10.10 0.48 -3.60
C CYS A 68 9.14 0.99 -4.68
N GLY A 69 9.14 0.39 -5.87
CA GLY A 69 8.12 0.65 -6.88
C GLY A 69 6.76 0.03 -6.52
N THR A 70 5.66 0.64 -6.97
CA THR A 70 4.28 0.11 -6.82
C THR A 70 4.00 -1.10 -7.70
N ASP A 71 4.83 -1.33 -8.71
CA ASP A 71 4.83 -2.51 -9.58
C ASP A 71 5.28 -3.78 -8.82
N ARG A 72 6.36 -3.67 -8.03
CA ARG A 72 6.98 -4.82 -7.34
C ARG A 72 6.57 -4.97 -5.87
N CYS A 73 6.30 -3.86 -5.18
CA CYS A 73 5.95 -3.91 -3.76
C CYS A 73 4.44 -4.01 -3.56
N ARG A 74 3.99 -5.15 -3.01
CA ARG A 74 2.58 -5.39 -2.70
C ARG A 74 2.07 -4.44 -1.64
N VAL A 75 2.89 -4.17 -0.61
CA VAL A 75 2.55 -3.24 0.48
C VAL A 75 2.31 -1.84 -0.08
N ARG A 76 3.22 -1.34 -0.93
CA ARG A 76 3.09 -0.01 -1.54
C ARG A 76 1.88 0.04 -2.47
N ARG A 77 1.65 -0.99 -3.29
CA ARG A 77 0.45 -1.05 -4.14
C ARG A 77 -0.84 -0.96 -3.32
N ARG A 78 -0.98 -1.80 -2.29
CA ARG A 78 -2.16 -1.81 -1.40
C ARG A 78 -2.38 -0.49 -0.68
N ALA A 79 -1.31 0.10 -0.14
CA ALA A 79 -1.40 1.38 0.53
C ALA A 79 -1.86 2.49 -0.44
N ARG A 80 -1.36 2.49 -1.69
CA ARG A 80 -1.79 3.46 -2.69
C ARG A 80 -3.28 3.30 -2.98
N ASP A 81 -3.71 2.06 -3.23
CA ASP A 81 -5.11 1.77 -3.57
C ASP A 81 -6.05 2.14 -2.42
N ALA A 82 -5.66 1.91 -1.16
CA ALA A 82 -6.41 2.33 0.03
C ALA A 82 -6.51 3.86 0.18
N LEU A 83 -5.43 4.59 -0.12
CA LEU A 83 -5.44 6.06 -0.09
C LEU A 83 -6.30 6.67 -1.20
N VAL A 84 -6.32 6.04 -2.38
CA VAL A 84 -7.20 6.43 -3.48
C VAL A 84 -8.66 6.14 -3.14
N ALA A 85 -8.96 4.95 -2.61
CA ALA A 85 -10.32 4.57 -2.22
C ALA A 85 -10.92 5.49 -1.14
N THR A 86 -10.07 6.01 -0.23
CA THR A 86 -10.48 6.95 0.82
C THR A 86 -10.47 8.42 0.38
N GLY A 87 -10.15 8.71 -0.89
CA GLY A 87 -10.07 10.08 -1.42
C GLY A 87 -8.92 10.92 -0.85
N ARG A 88 -7.95 10.29 -0.18
CA ARG A 88 -6.76 10.95 0.40
C ARG A 88 -5.61 11.08 -0.60
N MET A 89 -5.72 10.42 -1.75
CA MET A 89 -4.76 10.49 -2.86
C MET A 89 -5.51 10.49 -4.19
N VAL A 90 -5.16 11.42 -5.08
CA VAL A 90 -5.65 11.45 -6.46
C VAL A 90 -4.48 11.08 -7.37
N LEU A 91 -4.67 10.08 -8.24
CA LEU A 91 -3.65 9.66 -9.19
C LEU A 91 -3.75 10.49 -10.47
N ASP A 92 -2.60 10.90 -11.01
CA ASP A 92 -2.55 11.39 -12.39
C ASP A 92 -3.01 10.27 -13.35
N PRO A 93 -3.70 10.61 -14.45
CA PRO A 93 -4.11 9.61 -15.45
C PRO A 93 -2.96 8.77 -16.02
N ARG A 94 -1.71 9.22 -15.96
CA ARG A 94 -0.54 8.42 -16.35
C ARG A 94 -0.10 7.40 -15.30
N ALA A 95 -0.55 7.58 -14.05
CA ALA A 95 -0.22 6.73 -12.91
C ALA A 95 -1.29 5.66 -12.64
N THR A 96 -2.43 5.71 -13.34
CA THR A 96 -3.36 4.58 -13.35
C THR A 96 -2.67 3.41 -14.03
N PRO A 97 -2.69 2.21 -13.43
CA PRO A 97 -2.12 1.04 -14.07
C PRO A 97 -2.88 0.84 -15.38
N THR A 98 -2.17 0.88 -16.50
CA THR A 98 -2.70 0.38 -17.77
C THR A 98 -2.98 -1.09 -17.54
N SER A 99 -4.25 -1.44 -17.29
CA SER A 99 -4.65 -2.83 -17.24
C SER A 99 -4.26 -3.40 -18.60
N VAL A 100 -3.26 -4.28 -18.60
CA VAL A 100 -2.96 -5.09 -19.76
C VAL A 100 -4.21 -5.94 -19.94
N THR A 101 -5.10 -5.49 -20.81
CA THR A 101 -6.23 -6.28 -21.24
C THR A 101 -5.60 -7.53 -21.84
N PRO A 102 -5.87 -8.74 -21.32
CA PRO A 102 -5.35 -9.94 -21.97
C PRO A 102 -5.94 -9.93 -23.37
N SER A 103 -5.12 -9.61 -24.37
CA SER A 103 -5.52 -9.71 -25.76
C SER A 103 -5.99 -11.15 -25.93
N ARG A 104 -7.29 -11.36 -26.20
CA ARG A 104 -7.82 -12.67 -26.52
C ARG A 104 -7.01 -13.18 -27.71
N SER A 105 -6.03 -14.01 -27.43
CA SER A 105 -5.23 -14.69 -28.45
C SER A 105 -6.19 -15.56 -29.23
N TRP A 106 -6.40 -15.19 -30.49
CA TRP A 106 -7.23 -15.92 -31.46
C TRP A 106 -6.82 -17.40 -31.60
N LEU A 107 -5.59 -17.76 -31.19
CA LEU A 107 -5.08 -19.13 -31.19
C LEU A 107 -5.80 -20.09 -30.21
N ALA A 108 -6.61 -19.61 -29.27
CA ALA A 108 -7.39 -20.47 -28.38
C ALA A 108 -8.62 -21.13 -29.04
N HIS A 109 -9.01 -20.72 -30.25
CA HIS A 109 -10.20 -21.24 -30.93
C HIS A 109 -9.95 -22.37 -31.94
N VAL A 110 -8.71 -22.84 -32.14
CA VAL A 110 -8.41 -23.91 -33.12
C VAL A 110 -8.43 -25.32 -32.52
N ARG A 111 -8.55 -25.48 -31.19
CA ARG A 111 -8.46 -26.82 -30.53
C ARG A 111 -9.80 -27.46 -30.19
N ASN A 112 -10.74 -27.53 -31.14
CA ASN A 112 -11.96 -28.37 -31.00
C ASN A 112 -12.50 -28.94 -32.33
N LEU A 113 -11.66 -29.05 -33.37
CA LEU A 113 -12.06 -29.70 -34.63
C LEU A 113 -11.00 -30.70 -35.11
N PHE A 114 -10.59 -31.62 -34.26
CA PHE A 114 -9.98 -32.87 -34.72
C PHE A 114 -10.41 -33.99 -33.79
N GLY A 115 -11.59 -34.54 -34.08
CA GLY A 115 -12.02 -35.81 -33.54
C GLY A 115 -11.10 -36.91 -34.05
N TYR A 116 -10.33 -37.50 -33.15
CA TYR A 116 -9.83 -38.87 -33.33
C TYR A 116 -10.70 -39.79 -32.47
N GLY A 117 -11.76 -40.30 -33.10
CA GLY A 117 -12.32 -41.59 -32.71
C GLY A 117 -11.45 -42.68 -33.32
N ALA A 118 -10.93 -43.57 -32.48
CA ALA A 118 -10.44 -44.89 -32.87
C ALA A 118 -10.61 -45.85 -31.69
N THR A 119 -11.77 -46.51 -31.69
CA THR A 119 -11.98 -47.92 -31.32
C THR A 119 -11.16 -48.52 -30.16
N PHE A 120 -11.83 -48.68 -29.01
CA PHE A 120 -11.55 -49.78 -28.09
C PHE A 120 -11.79 -51.12 -28.80
N PHE A 121 -10.73 -51.86 -29.13
CA PHE A 121 -10.81 -53.28 -29.46
C PHE A 121 -9.72 -54.06 -28.72
N GLY A 122 -10.17 -54.98 -27.85
CA GLY A 122 -9.60 -56.33 -27.77
C GLY A 122 -8.49 -56.58 -26.75
N GLY A 123 -8.73 -57.53 -25.83
CA GLY A 123 -7.64 -58.17 -25.11
C GLY A 123 -8.01 -58.99 -23.87
N ARG A 124 -9.00 -59.89 -23.92
CA ARG A 124 -9.06 -61.02 -22.97
C ARG A 124 -8.02 -62.05 -23.43
N HIS A 125 -6.99 -62.29 -22.64
CA HIS A 125 -6.25 -63.55 -22.70
C HIS A 125 -6.10 -64.13 -21.30
N ALA A 126 -6.54 -65.38 -21.20
CA ALA A 126 -6.43 -66.27 -20.07
C ALA A 126 -5.01 -66.89 -19.98
N LEU A 127 -4.84 -67.75 -18.94
CA LEU A 127 -3.71 -68.61 -18.58
C LEU A 127 -2.69 -67.89 -17.67
N ARG A 128 -2.38 -68.35 -16.46
CA ARG A 128 -2.42 -69.69 -15.89
C ARG A 128 -2.40 -69.60 -14.35
#